data_AF-A0A943M854-F1
#
_entry.id   AF-A0A943M854-F1
#
_cell.length_a   1.000
_cell.length_b   1.000
_cell.length_c   1.000
_cell.angle_alpha   90.00
_cell.angle_beta   90.00
_cell.angle_gamma   90.00
#
_symmetry.space_group_name_H-M   'P 1'
#
loop_
_entity.id
_entity.type
_entity.pdbx_description
1 polymer ?
#
loop_
_entity_poly.entity_id
_entity_poly.type
_entity_poly.pdbx_seq_one_letter_code
_entity_poly.pdbx_strand_id
1 'polypeptide(L)'
;MYPHYSFFRSSEYTGSYSFGPAPCELDEKAQQRIIDAGQLVLRARERHPEGSLAEHYNPLAMDQTLLKAHDEMDREVNKAFGVARKLTNERQRQELLFASYGELSRG
;
A
#
# COMPACT_ATOMS: atom_id res chain seq x y z
N MET A 1 -12.23 21.56 -8.38
CA MET A 1 -11.00 21.95 -7.65
C MET A 1 -11.36 21.99 -6.18
N TYR A 2 -11.11 20.91 -5.44
CA TYR A 2 -11.55 20.75 -4.04
C TYR A 2 -10.42 21.15 -3.10
N PRO A 3 -10.56 22.23 -2.29
CA PRO A 3 -9.48 22.76 -1.48
C PRO A 3 -9.70 22.45 0.00
N HIS A 4 -9.81 21.17 0.42
CA HIS A 4 -9.90 20.85 1.85
C HIS A 4 -9.23 19.51 2.20
N TYR A 5 -7.92 19.43 1.97
CA TYR A 5 -7.03 18.50 2.70
C TYR A 5 -5.79 19.26 3.13
N SER A 6 -5.97 20.21 4.04
CA SER A 6 -4.89 20.94 4.68
C SER A 6 -5.04 20.82 6.19
N PHE A 7 -4.94 19.61 6.74
CA PHE A 7 -4.68 19.43 8.17
C PHE A 7 -4.24 17.99 8.51
N PHE A 8 -3.10 17.55 8.00
CA PHE A 8 -2.31 16.54 8.73
C PHE A 8 -1.25 17.31 9.53
N ARG A 9 -1.68 17.90 10.64
CA ARG A 9 -0.79 18.52 11.61
C ARG A 9 -0.12 17.36 12.35
N SER A 10 1.16 17.14 12.06
CA SER A 10 2.02 16.15 12.68
C SER A 10 1.89 16.20 14.20
N SER A 11 1.15 15.26 14.80
CA SER A 11 1.27 14.97 16.23
C SER A 11 2.55 14.17 16.44
N GLU A 12 3.31 14.57 17.45
CA GLU A 12 4.62 14.06 17.85
C GLU A 12 4.57 12.56 18.21
N TYR A 13 4.74 11.70 17.20
CA TYR A 13 5.15 10.32 17.39
C TYR A 13 6.46 10.12 16.62
N THR A 14 7.59 10.44 17.25
CA THR A 14 8.94 10.18 16.73
C THR A 14 9.35 8.72 16.98
N GLY A 15 8.47 7.77 16.64
CA GLY A 15 8.91 6.41 16.35
C GLY A 15 9.23 6.39 14.86
N SER A 16 10.51 6.25 14.47
CA SER A 16 10.82 5.97 13.08
C SER A 16 10.26 4.58 12.77
N TYR A 17 9.06 4.51 12.20
CA TYR A 17 8.57 3.28 11.60
C TYR A 17 9.40 3.06 10.34
N SER A 18 10.46 2.26 10.45
CA SER A 18 11.13 1.71 9.28
C SER A 18 10.15 0.70 8.67
N PHE A 19 9.62 1.00 7.48
CA PHE A 19 8.55 0.23 6.81
C PHE A 19 8.99 -1.16 6.30
N GLY A 20 9.99 -1.78 6.92
CA GLY A 20 10.60 -3.02 6.44
C GLY A 20 11.42 -2.80 5.16
N PRO A 21 11.82 -3.88 4.47
CA PRO A 21 12.67 -3.76 3.30
C PRO A 21 11.88 -3.21 2.11
N ALA A 22 11.98 -1.90 1.89
CA ALA A 22 11.55 -1.31 0.63
C ALA A 22 12.55 -1.65 -0.48
N PRO A 23 12.13 -1.73 -1.76
CA PRO A 23 13.06 -1.77 -2.87
C PRO A 23 14.02 -0.58 -2.77
N CYS A 24 15.30 -0.79 -3.10
CA CYS A 24 16.21 0.32 -3.36
C CYS A 24 15.60 1.26 -4.42
N GLU A 25 15.84 2.56 -4.27
CA GLU A 25 15.14 3.68 -4.92
C GLU A 25 14.15 3.34 -6.05
N LEU A 26 12.86 3.58 -5.78
CA LEU A 26 11.82 3.50 -6.80
C LEU A 26 12.07 4.56 -7.88
N ASP A 27 11.94 4.19 -9.15
CA ASP A 27 11.86 5.20 -10.20
C ASP A 27 10.58 6.04 -10.04
N GLU A 28 10.62 7.30 -10.49
CA GLU A 28 9.52 8.26 -10.33
C GLU A 28 8.20 7.74 -10.93
N LYS A 29 8.26 6.94 -12.00
CA LYS A 29 7.06 6.39 -12.64
C LYS A 29 6.45 5.30 -11.78
N ALA A 30 7.26 4.44 -11.17
CA ALA A 30 6.80 3.41 -10.24
C ALA A 30 6.18 4.03 -8.99
N GLN A 31 6.83 5.06 -8.45
CA GLN A 31 6.28 5.85 -7.35
C GLN A 31 4.92 6.45 -7.71
N GLN A 32 4.81 7.10 -8.88
CA GLN A 32 3.55 7.71 -9.30
C GLN A 32 2.43 6.66 -9.49
N ARG A 33 2.73 5.49 -10.07
CA ARG A 33 1.72 4.41 -10.22
C ARG A 33 1.20 3.92 -8.86
N ILE A 34 2.08 3.77 -7.87
CA ILE A 34 1.67 3.38 -6.51
C ILE A 34 0.81 4.49 -5.87
N ILE A 35 1.18 5.77 -6.04
CA ILE A 35 0.39 6.90 -5.56
C ILE A 35 -1.01 6.88 -6.19
N ASP A 36 -1.10 6.72 -7.51
CA ASP A 36 -2.36 6.69 -8.25
C ASP A 36 -3.24 5.52 -7.80
N ALA A 37 -2.66 4.33 -7.59
CA ALA A 37 -3.37 3.18 -7.05
C ALA A 37 -3.86 3.43 -5.62
N GLY A 38 -3.05 4.07 -4.77
CA GLY A 38 -3.45 4.48 -3.42
C GLY A 38 -4.64 5.45 -3.42
N GLN A 39 -4.73 6.35 -4.42
CA GLN A 39 -5.90 7.22 -4.58
C GLN A 39 -7.19 6.45 -4.90
N LEU A 40 -7.10 5.29 -5.56
CA LEU A 40 -8.26 4.43 -5.80
C LEU A 40 -8.80 3.85 -4.49
N VAL A 41 -7.92 3.48 -3.55
CA VAL A 41 -8.32 3.02 -2.21
C VAL A 41 -9.05 4.12 -1.45
N LEU A 42 -8.55 5.36 -1.49
CA LEU A 42 -9.20 6.50 -0.86
C LEU A 42 -10.59 6.74 -1.45
N ARG A 43 -10.70 6.80 -2.78
CA ARG A 43 -11.99 6.97 -3.48
C ARG A 43 -12.96 5.83 -3.21
N ALA A 44 -12.49 4.60 -3.05
CA ALA A 44 -13.35 3.47 -2.72
C ALA A 44 -13.96 3.60 -1.32
N ARG A 45 -13.18 4.08 -0.33
CA ARG A 45 -13.68 4.37 1.03
C ARG A 45 -14.69 5.51 1.04
N GLU A 46 -14.48 6.55 0.24
CA GLU A 46 -15.38 7.70 0.11
C GLU A 46 -16.79 7.34 -0.39
N ARG A 47 -17.00 6.14 -0.95
CA ARG A 47 -18.33 5.64 -1.34
C ARG A 47 -19.22 5.31 -0.14
N HIS A 48 -18.62 5.08 1.03
CA HIS A 48 -19.29 4.74 2.28
C HIS A 48 -18.73 5.61 3.42
N PRO A 49 -18.93 6.95 3.35
CA PRO A 49 -18.32 7.90 4.27
C PRO A 49 -18.78 7.76 5.72
N GLU A 50 -19.94 7.15 5.95
CA GLU A 50 -20.48 6.81 7.27
C GLU A 50 -19.80 5.61 7.92
N GLY A 51 -19.15 4.76 7.11
CA GLY A 51 -18.48 3.55 7.58
C GLY A 51 -17.16 3.87 8.27
N SER A 52 -16.95 3.29 9.44
CA SER A 52 -15.66 3.26 10.12
C SER A 52 -14.63 2.44 9.32
N LEU A 53 -13.35 2.66 9.60
CA LEU A 53 -12.29 1.81 9.02
C LEU A 53 -12.47 0.34 9.40
N ALA A 54 -12.97 0.04 10.61
CA ALA A 54 -13.22 -1.34 11.01
C ALA A 54 -14.28 -2.01 10.12
N GLU A 55 -15.32 -1.27 9.73
CA GLU A 55 -16.37 -1.76 8.82
C GLU A 55 -15.84 -1.91 7.40
N HIS A 56 -15.07 -0.93 6.89
CA HIS A 56 -14.44 -1.03 5.56
C HIS A 56 -13.49 -2.22 5.42
N TYR A 57 -12.86 -2.65 6.52
CA TYR A 57 -11.88 -3.73 6.53
C TYR A 57 -12.39 -5.03 7.18
N ASN A 58 -13.69 -5.17 7.38
CA ASN A 58 -14.27 -6.46 7.76
C ASN A 58 -14.10 -7.45 6.60
N PRO A 59 -13.33 -8.54 6.73
CA PRO A 59 -13.02 -9.44 5.61
C PRO A 59 -14.24 -10.16 5.04
N LEU A 60 -15.34 -10.23 5.80
CA LEU A 60 -16.60 -10.84 5.36
C LEU A 60 -17.56 -9.84 4.69
N ALA A 61 -17.29 -8.53 4.81
CA ALA A 61 -18.19 -7.47 4.36
C ALA A 61 -17.50 -6.35 3.58
N MET A 62 -16.21 -6.51 3.27
CA MET A 62 -15.42 -5.52 2.54
C MET A 62 -16.00 -5.30 1.13
N ASP A 63 -16.24 -4.03 0.79
CA ASP A 63 -16.80 -3.67 -0.51
C ASP A 63 -15.93 -4.16 -1.67
N GLN A 64 -16.57 -4.63 -2.74
CA GLN A 64 -15.87 -5.19 -3.90
C GLN A 64 -15.04 -4.13 -4.64
N THR A 65 -15.43 -2.85 -4.59
CA THR A 65 -14.63 -1.75 -5.16
C THR A 65 -13.37 -1.55 -4.34
N LEU A 66 -13.47 -1.63 -3.00
CA LEU A 66 -12.32 -1.49 -2.11
C LEU A 66 -11.36 -2.67 -2.26
N LEU A 67 -11.86 -3.91 -2.35
CA LEU A 67 -11.05 -5.08 -2.65
C LEU A 67 -10.25 -4.93 -3.96
N LYS A 68 -10.93 -4.53 -5.04
CA LYS A 68 -10.27 -4.30 -6.35
C LYS A 68 -9.24 -3.18 -6.30
N ALA A 69 -9.47 -2.13 -5.51
CA ALA A 69 -8.50 -1.06 -5.32
C ALA A 69 -7.23 -1.55 -4.60
N HIS A 70 -7.37 -2.43 -3.60
CA HIS A 70 -6.21 -3.08 -2.95
C HIS A 70 -5.50 -4.04 -3.90
N ASP A 71 -6.22 -4.84 -4.69
CA ASP A 71 -5.61 -5.73 -5.68
C ASP A 71 -4.75 -4.97 -6.71
N GLU A 72 -5.19 -3.79 -7.15
CA GLU A 72 -4.43 -2.94 -8.08
C GLU A 72 -3.21 -2.30 -7.39
N MET A 73 -3.37 -1.83 -6.15
CA MET A 73 -2.25 -1.31 -5.36
C MET A 73 -1.18 -2.38 -5.13
N ASP A 74 -1.59 -3.59 -4.73
CA ASP A 74 -0.71 -4.76 -4.56
C ASP A 74 0.04 -5.08 -5.86
N ARG A 75 -0.61 -4.95 -7.02
CA ARG A 75 0.01 -5.19 -8.31
C ARG A 75 1.15 -4.22 -8.59
N GLU A 76 0.96 -2.93 -8.32
CA GLU A 76 2.01 -1.92 -8.53
C GLU A 76 3.15 -2.06 -7.51
N VAL A 77 2.85 -2.41 -6.26
CA VAL A 77 3.86 -2.73 -5.25
C VAL A 77 4.67 -3.96 -5.66
N ASN A 78 4.02 -5.05 -6.09
CA ASN A 78 4.73 -6.25 -6.55
C ASN A 78 5.66 -5.96 -7.74
N LYS A 79 5.24 -5.11 -8.68
CA LYS A 79 6.12 -4.65 -9.77
C LYS A 79 7.32 -3.86 -9.26
N ALA A 80 7.14 -3.01 -8.26
CA ALA A 80 8.22 -2.26 -7.63
C ALA A 80 9.24 -3.17 -6.90
N PHE A 81 8.79 -4.31 -6.38
CA PHE A 81 9.68 -5.37 -5.87
C PHE A 81 10.28 -6.26 -6.98
N GLY A 82 10.12 -5.90 -8.27
CA GLY A 82 10.65 -6.67 -9.39
C GLY A 82 9.93 -8.00 -9.66
N VAL A 83 8.75 -8.21 -9.08
CA VAL A 83 8.02 -9.46 -9.22
C VAL A 83 7.24 -9.48 -10.54
N ALA A 84 7.69 -10.28 -11.50
CA ALA A 84 7.05 -10.42 -12.80
C ALA A 84 5.76 -11.26 -12.79
N ARG A 85 5.52 -12.05 -11.73
CA ARG A 85 4.39 -12.97 -11.59
C ARG A 85 3.54 -12.59 -10.38
N LYS A 86 2.23 -12.87 -10.46
CA LYS A 86 1.33 -12.66 -9.30
C LYS A 86 1.78 -13.56 -8.13
N LEU A 87 2.01 -12.96 -6.97
CA LEU A 87 2.15 -13.70 -5.71
C LEU A 87 0.77 -14.16 -5.27
N THR A 88 0.59 -15.47 -5.09
CA THR A 88 -0.73 -16.06 -4.84
C THR A 88 -0.95 -16.47 -3.40
N ASN A 89 0.09 -16.48 -2.58
CA ASN A 89 0.01 -16.85 -1.18
C ASN A 89 1.03 -16.09 -0.32
N GLU A 90 0.82 -16.18 0.98
CA GLU A 90 1.62 -15.48 1.99
C GLU A 90 3.08 -15.93 2.00
N ARG A 91 3.34 -17.23 1.85
CA ARG A 91 4.69 -17.78 1.84
C ARG A 91 5.56 -17.14 0.74
N GLN A 92 5.04 -16.98 -0.48
CA GLN A 92 5.76 -16.33 -1.57
C GLN A 92 6.09 -14.85 -1.27
N ARG A 93 5.18 -14.13 -0.60
CA ARG A 93 5.43 -12.75 -0.17
C ARG A 93 6.51 -12.70 0.90
N GLN A 94 6.47 -13.61 1.87
CA GLN A 94 7.47 -13.69 2.93
C GLN A 94 8.86 -14.03 2.39
N GLU A 95 8.97 -15.00 1.48
CA GLU A 95 10.24 -15.37 0.84
C GLU A 95 10.88 -14.16 0.12
N LEU A 96 10.07 -13.36 -0.60
CA LEU A 96 10.52 -12.11 -1.22
C LEU A 96 10.99 -11.08 -0.19
N LEU A 97 10.17 -10.82 0.84
CA LEU A 97 10.50 -9.83 1.87
C LEU A 97 11.77 -10.20 2.65
N PHE A 98 11.96 -11.48 3.00
CA PHE A 98 13.19 -11.94 3.66
C PHE A 98 14.41 -11.78 2.76
N ALA A 99 14.29 -12.06 1.46
CA ALA A 99 15.37 -11.82 0.51
C ALA A 99 15.73 -10.33 0.43
N SER A 100 14.74 -9.44 0.28
CA SER A 100 14.94 -7.99 0.27
C SER A 100 15.54 -7.47 1.58
N TYR A 101 15.11 -8.01 2.73
CA TYR A 101 15.70 -7.68 4.03
C TYR A 101 17.17 -8.09 4.12
N GLY A 102 17.50 -9.29 3.64
CA GLY A 102 18.87 -9.78 3.62
C GLY A 102 19.83 -8.95 2.76
N GLU A 103 19.33 -8.31 1.69
CA GLU A 103 20.13 -7.35 0.90
C GLU A 103 20.36 -6.04 1.67
N LEU A 104 19.33 -5.49 2.32
CA LEU A 104 19.47 -4.25 3.11
C LEU A 104 20.38 -4.44 4.33
N SER A 105 20.33 -5.59 5.00
CA SER A 105 21.17 -5.87 6.17
C SER A 105 22.64 -6.19 5.82
N ARG A 106 22.97 -6.31 4.54
CA ARG A 106 24.33 -6.55 4.06
C ARG A 106 25.10 -5.25 3.74
N GLY A 107 24.42 -4.11 3.72
CA GLY A 107 25.01 -2.76 3.66
C GLY A 107 25.16 -2.14 5.05
#